data_AF-A0A397TD92-F1
#
_entry.id   AF-A0A397TD92-F1
#
_cell.length_a   1.000
_cell.length_b   1.000
_cell.length_c   1.000
_cell.angle_alpha   90.00
_cell.angle_beta   90.00
_cell.angle_gamma   90.00
#
_symmetry.space_group_name_H-M   'P 1'
#
loop_
_entity.id
_entity.type
_entity.pdbx_description
1 polymer ?
#
loop_
_entity_poly.entity_id
_entity_poly.type
_entity_poly.pdbx_seq_one_letter_code
_entity_poly.pdbx_strand_id
1 'polypeptide(L)'
;MIITLLFVSERKEFRAHSSILKGRSFYFRSAFSSKWVVKKDDIFEFEKPNINPNIFEIILKYIYTGEVDLTKNSGEKKEETLETFL
;
A
#
# COMPACT_ATOMS: atom_id res chain seq x y z
N MET A 1 8.69 -6.00 -12.29
CA MET A 1 9.35 -4.73 -11.92
C MET A 1 9.11 -4.46 -10.44
N ILE A 2 10.18 -4.40 -9.66
CA ILE A 2 10.15 -3.98 -8.25
C ILE A 2 10.03 -2.45 -8.22
N ILE A 3 9.22 -1.94 -7.31
CA ILE A 3 9.04 -0.50 -7.06
C ILE A 3 9.29 -0.23 -5.57
N THR A 4 9.64 1.02 -5.26
CA THR A 4 9.78 1.49 -3.88
C THR A 4 8.59 2.40 -3.55
N LEU A 5 7.95 2.18 -2.42
CA LEU A 5 6.85 2.99 -1.89
C LEU A 5 7.36 3.73 -0.64
N LEU A 6 7.47 5.06 -0.72
CA LEU A 6 8.02 5.90 0.34
C LEU A 6 6.91 6.59 1.13
N PHE A 7 6.85 6.35 2.43
CA PHE A 7 6.02 7.09 3.38
C PHE A 7 6.84 8.27 3.92
N VAL A 8 6.69 9.44 3.27
CA VAL A 8 7.50 10.64 3.55
C VAL A 8 7.35 11.11 5.00
N SER A 9 6.12 11.08 5.54
CA SER A 9 5.81 11.52 6.90
C SER A 9 6.52 10.70 7.99
N GLU A 10 6.72 9.40 7.77
CA GLU A 10 7.30 8.48 8.75
C GLU A 10 8.69 7.97 8.36
N ARG A 11 9.24 8.42 7.21
CA ARG A 11 10.50 7.95 6.63
C ARG A 11 10.60 6.41 6.56
N LYS A 12 9.51 5.74 6.20
CA LYS A 12 9.46 4.27 6.02
C LYS A 12 9.36 3.93 4.54
N GLU A 13 10.10 2.92 4.12
CA GLU A 13 10.14 2.44 2.74
C GLU A 13 9.62 1.01 2.63
N PHE A 14 8.85 0.74 1.58
CA PHE A 14 8.41 -0.61 1.23
C PHE A 14 8.82 -0.96 -0.19
N ARG A 15 9.42 -2.13 -0.37
CA ARG A 15 9.74 -2.67 -1.70
C ARG A 15 8.68 -3.69 -2.10
N ALA A 16 8.11 -3.54 -3.29
CA ALA A 16 7.04 -4.40 -3.75
C ALA A 16 7.06 -4.61 -5.27
N HIS A 17 6.41 -5.68 -5.74
CA HIS A 17 6.24 -5.96 -7.15
C HIS A 17 5.00 -5.24 -7.68
N SER A 18 5.21 -4.26 -8.56
CA SER A 18 4.12 -3.51 -9.18
C SER A 18 3.12 -4.40 -9.92
N SER A 19 3.56 -5.51 -10.51
CA SER A 19 2.67 -6.47 -11.20
C SER A 19 1.70 -7.15 -10.24
N ILE A 20 2.18 -7.57 -9.07
CA ILE A 20 1.33 -8.20 -8.03
C ILE A 20 0.33 -7.18 -7.52
N LEU A 21 0.79 -5.98 -7.14
CA LEU A 21 -0.07 -4.91 -6.65
C LEU A 21 -1.19 -4.57 -7.65
N LYS A 22 -0.88 -4.36 -8.93
CA LYS A 22 -1.88 -4.07 -9.98
C LYS A 22 -2.84 -5.22 -10.24
N GLY A 23 -2.38 -6.47 -10.10
CA GLY A 23 -3.19 -7.66 -10.35
C GLY A 23 -4.14 -7.98 -9.21
N ARG A 24 -3.80 -7.55 -7.99
CA ARG A 24 -4.49 -7.94 -6.75
C ARG A 24 -5.27 -6.81 -6.08
N SER A 25 -5.12 -5.57 -6.55
CA SER A 25 -5.79 -4.39 -6.01
C SER A 25 -6.18 -3.45 -7.15
N PHE A 26 -7.48 -3.11 -7.22
CA PHE A 26 -7.96 -2.16 -8.22
C PHE A 26 -7.43 -0.75 -7.95
N TYR A 27 -7.24 -0.43 -6.67
CA TYR A 27 -6.58 0.80 -6.24
C TYR A 27 -5.18 0.93 -6.85
N PHE A 28 -4.29 -0.05 -6.65
CA PHE A 28 -2.93 0.03 -7.18
C PHE A 28 -2.89 -0.07 -8.71
N ARG A 29 -3.84 -0.78 -9.32
CA ARG A 29 -4.03 -0.77 -10.76
C ARG A 29 -4.29 0.65 -11.28
N SER A 30 -5.21 1.36 -10.65
CA SER A 30 -5.57 2.72 -11.02
C SER A 30 -4.50 3.74 -10.65
N ALA A 31 -3.88 3.61 -9.47
CA ALA A 31 -2.84 4.51 -8.98
C ALA A 31 -1.56 4.46 -9.83
N PHE A 32 -1.17 3.28 -10.32
CA PHE A 32 0.00 3.14 -11.20
C PHE A 32 -0.29 3.42 -12.68
N SER A 33 -1.56 3.49 -13.07
CA SER A 33 -1.99 3.88 -14.42
C SER A 33 -2.32 5.38 -14.54
N SER A 34 -2.66 6.04 -13.44
CA SER A 34 -2.95 7.47 -13.40
C SER A 34 -1.70 8.30 -13.07
N LYS A 35 -1.70 9.59 -13.44
CA LYS A 35 -0.63 10.54 -13.06
C LYS A 35 -0.65 10.91 -11.57
N TRP A 36 -1.43 10.22 -10.74
CA TRP A 36 -1.63 10.55 -9.32
C TRP A 36 -0.40 10.27 -8.46
N VAL A 37 0.44 9.30 -8.86
CA VAL A 37 1.67 9.02 -8.12
C VAL A 37 2.84 9.60 -8.89
N VAL A 38 3.60 10.48 -8.24
CA VAL A 38 4.86 10.99 -8.78
C VAL A 38 5.82 9.81 -8.83
N LYS A 39 6.08 9.32 -10.05
CA LYS A 39 7.11 8.31 -10.30
C LYS A 39 8.42 9.05 -10.57
N LYS A 40 9.36 8.96 -9.64
CA LYS A 40 10.74 9.42 -9.84
C LYS A 40 11.66 8.22 -9.67
N ASP A 41 12.34 7.80 -10.73
CA ASP A 41 13.34 6.72 -10.68
C ASP A 41 12.82 5.40 -10.04
N ASP A 42 11.60 4.97 -10.41
CA ASP A 42 10.90 3.79 -9.87
C ASP A 42 10.52 3.87 -8.37
N ILE A 43 10.67 5.06 -7.77
CA ILE A 43 10.12 5.42 -6.46
C ILE A 43 8.74 6.03 -6.68
N PHE A 44 7.77 5.47 -5.95
CA PHE A 44 6.40 5.94 -5.84
C PHE A 44 6.26 6.59 -4.47
N GLU A 45 6.23 7.92 -4.45
CA GLU A 45 6.00 8.66 -3.20
C GLU A 45 4.54 8.48 -2.78
N PHE A 46 4.34 7.91 -1.60
CA PHE A 46 3.02 7.59 -1.08
C PHE A 46 2.64 8.64 -0.04
N GLU A 47 2.22 9.81 -0.51
CA GLU A 47 1.77 10.90 0.33
C GLU A 47 0.25 10.83 0.54
N LYS A 48 -0.22 9.70 1.08
CA LYS A 48 -1.61 9.60 1.55
C LYS A 48 -1.62 9.93 3.05
N PRO A 49 -2.11 11.10 3.48
CA PRO A 49 -1.92 11.60 4.85
C PRO A 49 -2.59 10.76 5.95
N ASN A 50 -3.38 9.75 5.59
CA ASN A 50 -4.24 9.01 6.53
C ASN A 50 -3.91 7.52 6.66
N ILE A 51 -2.76 7.04 6.16
CA ILE A 51 -2.36 5.64 6.35
C ILE A 51 -1.13 5.56 7.23
N ASN A 52 -1.26 4.88 8.36
CA ASN A 52 -0.11 4.50 9.16
C ASN A 52 0.71 3.41 8.43
N PRO A 53 2.05 3.51 8.36
CA PRO A 53 2.88 2.52 7.67
C PRO A 53 2.74 1.09 8.21
N ASN A 54 2.36 0.89 9.48
CA ASN A 54 2.10 -0.43 10.03
C ASN A 54 0.80 -1.04 9.47
N ILE A 55 -0.22 -0.21 9.20
CA ILE A 55 -1.44 -0.65 8.51
C ILE A 55 -1.10 -0.99 7.05
N PHE A 56 -0.24 -0.19 6.42
CA PHE A 56 0.22 -0.47 5.05
C PHE A 56 0.94 -1.81 4.94
N GLU A 57 1.76 -2.16 5.94
CA GLU A 57 2.45 -3.46 5.98
C GLU A 57 1.47 -4.65 6.03
N ILE A 58 0.36 -4.50 6.77
CA ILE A 58 -0.71 -5.50 6.83
C ILE A 58 -1.40 -5.62 5.47
N ILE A 59 -1.75 -4.49 4.84
CA ILE A 59 -2.33 -4.45 3.49
C ILE A 59 -1.39 -5.13 2.49
N LEU A 60 -0.09 -4.84 2.56
CA LEU A 60 0.90 -5.42 1.67
C LEU A 60 0.97 -6.93 1.85
N LYS A 61 1.00 -7.44 3.08
CA LYS A 61 0.92 -8.88 3.35
C LYS A 61 -0.34 -9.49 2.75
N TYR A 62 -1.50 -8.91 3.01
CA TYR A 62 -2.77 -9.41 2.48
C TYR A 62 -2.77 -9.50 0.95
N ILE A 63 -2.25 -8.49 0.26
CA ILE A 63 -2.17 -8.50 -1.22
C ILE A 63 -1.33 -9.68 -1.72
N TYR A 64 -0.26 -10.05 -1.01
CA TYR A 64 0.64 -11.14 -1.39
C TYR A 64 0.13 -12.52 -0.98
N THR A 65 -0.47 -12.66 0.21
CA THR A 65 -0.84 -13.96 0.78
C THR A 65 -2.33 -14.29 0.63
N GLY A 66 -3.18 -13.26 0.45
CA GLY A 66 -4.63 -13.39 0.54
C GLY A 66 -5.16 -13.55 1.97
N GLU A 67 -4.29 -13.51 2.98
CA GLU A 67 -4.62 -13.74 4.38
C GLU A 67 -4.27 -12.50 5.21
N VAL A 68 -5.16 -12.15 6.14
CA VAL A 68 -4.94 -11.04 7.08
C VAL A 68 -5.16 -11.53 8.50
N ASP A 69 -4.13 -11.39 9.33
CA ASP A 69 -4.22 -11.65 10.76
C ASP A 69 -4.62 -10.34 11.48
N LEU A 70 -5.92 -10.17 11.69
CA LEU A 70 -6.46 -8.98 12.36
C LEU A 70 -6.28 -9.02 13.89
N THR A 71 -5.83 -10.15 14.46
CA THR A 71 -5.75 -10.38 15.90
C THR A 71 -4.60 -9.62 16.58
N LYS A 72 -3.57 -9.22 15.82
CA LYS A 72 -2.33 -8.64 16.38
C LYS A 72 -2.33 -7.13 16.63
N ASN A 73 -3.38 -6.39 16.26
CA ASN A 73 -3.44 -4.94 16.47
C ASN A 73 -4.80 -4.53 17.06
N SER A 74 -4.91 -4.42 18.38
CA SER A 74 -6.08 -3.84 19.05
C SER A 74 -6.02 -2.30 18.97
N GLY A 75 -6.73 -1.71 18.01
CA GLY A 75 -6.85 -0.26 17.84
C GLY A 75 -7.67 0.08 16.60
N GLU A 76 -8.62 0.99 16.77
CA GLU A 76 -9.90 1.12 16.05
C GLU A 76 -9.82 1.51 14.55
N LYS A 77 -10.90 1.16 13.83
CA LYS A 77 -11.26 1.47 12.41
C LYS A 77 -10.37 0.88 11.31
N LYS A 78 -10.41 -0.45 11.16
CA LYS A 78 -9.67 -1.17 10.09
C LYS A 78 -10.48 -1.43 8.81
N GLU A 79 -11.78 -1.65 8.91
CA GLU A 79 -12.59 -2.12 7.77
C GLU A 79 -12.71 -1.07 6.66
N GLU A 80 -12.93 0.19 7.02
CA GLU A 80 -13.07 1.30 6.07
C GLU A 80 -11.77 1.60 5.30
N THR A 81 -10.62 1.32 5.92
CA THR A 81 -9.30 1.50 5.29
C THR A 81 -9.00 0.36 4.32
N LEU A 82 -9.35 -0.88 4.63
CA LEU A 82 -9.07 -2.04 3.77
C LEU A 82 -9.89 -2.01 2.48
N GLU A 83 -11.18 -1.68 2.55
CA GLU A 83 -12.06 -1.51 1.38
C GLU A 83 -11.53 -0.45 0.40
N THR A 84 -10.84 0.57 0.89
CA THR A 84 -10.26 1.63 0.04
C THR A 84 -9.07 1.13 -0.80
N PHE A 85 -8.40 0.04 -0.39
CA PHE A 85 -7.19 -0.47 -1.06
C PHE A 85 -7.37 -1.79 -1.82
N LEU A 86 -8.48 -2.50 -1.64
CA LEU A 86 -8.81 -3.71 -2.40
C LEU A 86 -9.57 -3.37 -3.68
#